data_AF-A0A968WF43-F1
#
_entry.id   AF-A0A968WF43-F1
#
_cell.length_a   1.000
_cell.length_b   1.000
_cell.length_c   1.000
_cell.angle_alpha   90.00
_cell.angle_beta   90.00
_cell.angle_gamma   90.00
#
_symmetry.space_group_name_H-M   'P 1'
#
loop_
_entity.id
_entity.type
_entity.pdbx_description
1 polymer ?
#
loop_
_entity_poly.entity_id
_entity_poly.type
_entity_poly.pdbx_seq_one_letter_code
_entity_poly.pdbx_strand_id
1 'polypeptide(L)'
;MKKIRTVNGVSQIGDDLFDNLQVPAELINVLNAHRDTIVKHVLGGLEVYIRYKFDRKLSASHLDVVKGQLADVKSRNVDFDLRFSHVLQQLRERNVVYVGMAPVMDEIDEIIQGTLSNADFGKYKPAGQPAG
;
A
#
# COMPACT_ATOMS: atom_id res chain seq x y z
N MET A 1 -3.44 -10.17 26.30
CA MET A 1 -3.93 -9.39 25.15
C MET A 1 -2.75 -8.74 24.46
N LYS A 2 -2.62 -8.95 23.15
CA LYS A 2 -1.66 -8.24 22.29
C LYS A 2 -2.28 -6.94 21.77
N LYS A 3 -1.46 -5.89 21.63
CA LYS A 3 -1.89 -4.58 21.11
C LYS A 3 -1.15 -4.26 19.83
N ILE A 4 -1.88 -3.81 18.82
CA ILE A 4 -1.34 -3.38 17.54
C ILE A 4 -1.67 -1.92 17.35
N ARG A 5 -0.64 -1.12 17.08
CA ARG A 5 -0.77 0.31 16.79
C ARG A 5 -0.60 0.52 15.30
N THR A 6 -1.62 1.09 14.67
CA THR A 6 -1.62 1.43 13.24
C THR A 6 -2.02 2.89 13.06
N VAL A 7 -2.09 3.36 11.82
CA VAL A 7 -2.66 4.70 11.51
C VAL A 7 -4.13 4.85 11.92
N ASN A 8 -4.83 3.75 12.19
CA ASN A 8 -6.22 3.74 12.66
C ASN A 8 -6.34 3.79 14.19
N GLY A 9 -5.23 3.81 14.91
CA GLY A 9 -5.18 3.79 16.37
C GLY A 9 -4.72 2.44 16.91
N VAL A 10 -5.29 2.02 18.05
CA VAL A 10 -4.87 0.82 18.77
C VAL A 10 -5.95 -0.25 18.64
N SER A 11 -5.58 -1.42 18.11
CA SER A 11 -6.39 -2.64 18.12
C SER A 11 -5.85 -3.62 19.16
N GLN A 12 -6.73 -4.48 19.70
CA GLN A 12 -6.35 -5.53 20.64
C GLN A 12 -6.74 -6.88 20.07
N ILE A 13 -5.86 -7.87 20.22
CA ILE A 13 -6.05 -9.24 19.75
C ILE A 13 -5.80 -10.19 20.94
N GLY A 14 -6.59 -11.26 21.03
CA GLY A 14 -6.41 -12.32 22.04
C GLY A 14 -5.01 -12.92 21.99
N ASP A 15 -4.41 -13.25 23.15
CA ASP A 15 -3.08 -13.87 23.17
C ASP A 15 -3.12 -15.31 22.64
N ASP A 16 -4.23 -16.00 22.92
CA ASP A 16 -4.55 -17.37 22.51
C ASP A 16 -4.54 -17.57 20.99
N LEU A 17 -4.73 -16.49 20.23
CA LEU A 17 -4.71 -16.52 18.77
C LEU A 17 -3.31 -16.71 18.19
N PHE A 18 -2.25 -16.50 18.98
CA PHE A 18 -0.85 -16.56 18.52
C PHE A 18 -0.14 -17.88 18.84
N ASP A 19 -0.83 -18.81 19.53
CA ASP A 19 -0.29 -20.11 19.92
C ASP A 19 -0.17 -21.09 18.74
N ASN A 20 -0.90 -20.81 17.65
CA ASN A 20 -0.84 -21.58 16.42
C ASN A 20 0.13 -20.96 15.39
N LEU A 21 0.65 -21.77 14.46
CA LEU A 21 1.51 -21.30 13.37
C LEU A 21 0.77 -20.44 12.34
N GLN A 22 -0.56 -20.35 12.41
CA GLN A 22 -1.40 -19.60 11.47
C GLN A 22 -1.50 -18.12 11.83
N VAL A 23 -1.74 -17.29 10.82
CA VAL A 23 -1.99 -15.85 10.99
C VAL A 23 -3.42 -15.66 11.50
N PRO A 24 -3.64 -14.96 12.64
CA PRO A 24 -4.99 -14.69 13.12
C PRO A 24 -5.81 -13.87 12.11
N ALA A 25 -7.05 -14.27 11.85
CA ALA A 25 -7.95 -13.51 10.97
C ALA A 25 -8.15 -12.05 11.45
N GLU A 26 -8.16 -11.86 12.77
CA GLU A 26 -8.22 -10.53 13.39
C GLU A 26 -7.01 -9.66 13.03
N LEU A 27 -5.81 -10.25 12.96
CA LEU A 27 -4.61 -9.54 12.53
C LEU A 27 -4.72 -9.13 11.06
N ILE A 28 -5.21 -10.01 10.20
CA ILE A 28 -5.45 -9.71 8.78
C ILE A 28 -6.43 -8.53 8.64
N ASN A 29 -7.53 -8.53 9.41
CA ASN A 29 -8.50 -7.44 9.38
C ASN A 29 -7.90 -6.09 9.82
N VAL A 30 -7.07 -6.08 10.88
CA VAL A 30 -6.37 -4.88 11.34
C VAL A 30 -5.41 -4.35 10.27
N LEU A 31 -4.67 -5.24 9.61
CA LEU A 31 -3.73 -4.87 8.55
C LEU A 31 -4.44 -4.40 7.28
N ASN A 32 -5.55 -5.02 6.90
CA ASN A 32 -6.41 -4.55 5.80
C ASN A 32 -6.92 -3.13 6.06
N ALA A 33 -7.46 -2.86 7.26
CA ALA A 33 -7.95 -1.53 7.62
C ALA A 33 -6.84 -0.46 7.62
N HIS A 34 -5.64 -0.84 8.09
CA HIS A 34 -4.45 -0.01 8.04
C HIS A 34 -4.06 0.35 6.59
N ARG A 35 -3.96 -0.66 5.72
CA ARG A 35 -3.64 -0.47 4.30
C ARG A 35 -4.67 0.40 3.60
N ASP A 36 -5.95 0.11 3.79
CA ASP A 36 -7.04 0.85 3.17
C ASP A 36 -7.03 2.33 3.53
N THR A 37 -6.64 2.67 4.76
CA THR A 37 -6.53 4.05 5.23
C THR A 37 -5.39 4.79 4.55
N ILE A 38 -4.23 4.13 4.39
CA ILE A 38 -3.07 4.69 3.70
C ILE A 38 -3.39 4.87 2.21
N VAL A 39 -3.95 3.85 1.57
CA VAL A 39 -4.39 3.92 0.16
C VAL A 39 -5.38 5.05 -0.05
N LYS A 40 -6.38 5.20 0.84
CA LYS A 40 -7.33 6.31 0.78
C LYS A 40 -6.64 7.68 0.86
N HIS A 41 -5.65 7.81 1.74
CA HIS A 41 -4.90 9.05 1.88
C HIS A 41 -4.10 9.38 0.61
N VAL A 42 -3.39 8.39 0.05
CA VAL A 42 -2.64 8.56 -1.20
C VAL A 42 -3.59 8.88 -2.36
N LEU A 43 -4.73 8.21 -2.47
CA LEU A 43 -5.74 8.51 -3.51
C LEU A 43 -6.21 9.97 -3.47
N GLY A 44 -6.35 10.56 -2.28
CA GLY A 44 -6.73 11.97 -2.12
C GLY A 44 -5.68 12.97 -2.64
N GLY A 45 -4.43 12.55 -2.73
CA GLY A 45 -3.29 13.38 -3.17
C GLY A 45 -2.47 12.76 -4.31
N LEU A 46 -3.06 11.84 -5.09
CA LEU A 46 -2.30 10.94 -5.96
C LEU A 46 -1.42 11.67 -6.97
N GLU A 47 -1.93 12.74 -7.61
CA GLU A 47 -1.14 13.49 -8.58
C GLU A 47 0.10 14.14 -7.94
N VAL A 48 -0.08 14.72 -6.75
CA VAL A 48 1.01 15.35 -5.99
C VAL A 48 2.02 14.28 -5.55
N TYR A 49 1.52 13.15 -5.06
CA TYR A 49 2.34 12.02 -4.66
C TYR A 49 3.21 11.51 -5.81
N ILE A 50 2.60 11.26 -6.98
CA ILE A 50 3.32 10.76 -8.16
C ILE A 50 4.37 11.76 -8.63
N ARG A 51 4.02 13.05 -8.66
CA ARG A 51 4.96 14.11 -9.05
C ARG A 51 6.15 14.19 -8.11
N TYR A 52 5.91 14.13 -6.80
CA TYR A 52 6.97 14.22 -5.80
C TYR A 52 7.87 12.98 -5.78
N LYS A 53 7.27 11.78 -5.80
CA LYS A 53 7.98 10.52 -5.58
C LYS A 53 8.65 9.97 -6.84
N PHE A 54 8.01 10.15 -8.01
CA PHE A 54 8.47 9.56 -9.28
C PHE A 54 8.97 10.61 -10.28
N ASP A 55 8.88 11.91 -9.97
CA ASP A 55 9.20 13.01 -10.88
C ASP A 55 8.47 12.90 -12.23
N ARG A 56 7.19 12.50 -12.18
CA ARG A 56 6.33 12.33 -13.36
C ARG A 56 5.06 13.16 -13.25
N LYS A 57 4.62 13.67 -14.39
CA LYS A 57 3.27 14.22 -14.58
C LYS A 57 2.47 13.27 -15.47
N LEU A 58 1.35 12.79 -14.97
CA LEU A 58 0.46 11.89 -15.69
C LEU A 58 -0.68 12.64 -16.37
N SER A 59 -1.17 12.09 -17.48
CA SER A 59 -2.46 12.50 -18.06
C SER A 59 -3.61 12.04 -17.16
N ALA A 60 -4.79 12.64 -17.34
CA ALA A 60 -6.00 12.23 -16.63
C ALA A 60 -6.31 10.73 -16.82
N SER A 61 -6.18 10.21 -18.04
CA SER A 61 -6.39 8.79 -18.34
C SER A 61 -5.45 7.86 -17.57
N HIS A 62 -4.15 8.20 -17.49
CA HIS A 62 -3.20 7.40 -16.73
C HIS A 62 -3.43 7.51 -15.22
N LEU A 63 -3.81 8.68 -14.72
CA LEU A 63 -4.21 8.84 -13.33
C LEU A 63 -5.41 7.96 -12.99
N ASP A 64 -6.40 7.86 -13.87
CA ASP A 64 -7.58 7.02 -13.63
C ASP A 64 -7.24 5.53 -13.63
N VAL A 65 -6.29 5.08 -14.46
CA VAL A 65 -5.76 3.71 -14.41
C VAL A 65 -5.11 3.44 -13.05
N VAL A 66 -4.21 4.32 -12.59
CA VAL A 66 -3.56 4.16 -11.28
C VAL A 66 -4.59 4.16 -10.15
N LYS A 67 -5.58 5.07 -10.18
CA LYS A 67 -6.67 5.08 -9.18
C LYS A 67 -7.44 3.77 -9.16
N GLY A 68 -7.77 3.22 -10.33
CA GLY A 68 -8.45 1.93 -10.45
C GLY A 68 -7.64 0.80 -9.81
N GLN A 69 -6.36 0.70 -10.17
CA GLN A 69 -5.47 -0.33 -9.62
C GLN A 69 -5.29 -0.20 -8.10
N LEU A 70 -5.18 1.02 -7.58
CA LEU A 70 -5.12 1.28 -6.14
C LEU A 70 -6.45 0.99 -5.43
N ALA A 71 -7.60 1.23 -6.08
CA ALA A 71 -8.89 0.84 -5.54
C ALA A 71 -9.04 -0.69 -5.46
N ASP A 72 -8.51 -1.42 -6.44
CA ASP A 72 -8.49 -2.89 -6.49
C ASP A 72 -7.55 -3.52 -5.45
N VAL A 73 -6.64 -2.75 -4.84
CA VAL A 73 -5.88 -3.23 -3.68
C VAL A 73 -6.82 -3.52 -2.52
N LYS A 74 -7.87 -2.70 -2.33
CA LYS A 74 -8.81 -2.84 -1.23
C LYS A 74 -9.71 -4.08 -1.32
N SER A 75 -9.88 -4.64 -2.52
CA SER A 75 -10.69 -5.84 -2.72
C SER A 75 -9.94 -7.14 -2.46
N ARG A 76 -8.61 -7.07 -2.24
CA ARG A 76 -7.74 -8.21 -1.96
C ARG A 76 -7.28 -8.18 -0.51
N ASN A 77 -6.99 -9.31 0.10
CA ASN A 77 -6.33 -9.29 1.41
C ASN A 77 -4.91 -8.76 1.30
N VAL A 78 -4.38 -8.21 2.40
CA VAL A 78 -2.94 -7.92 2.52
C VAL A 78 -2.14 -9.19 2.25
N ASP A 79 -1.07 -9.06 1.46
CA ASP A 79 -0.08 -10.12 1.35
C ASP A 79 0.73 -10.19 2.64
N PHE A 80 0.25 -11.04 3.55
CA PHE A 80 0.80 -11.15 4.89
C PHE A 80 2.26 -11.61 4.85
N ASP A 81 2.55 -12.65 4.06
CA ASP A 81 3.87 -13.29 4.06
C ASP A 81 4.93 -12.34 3.49
N LEU A 82 4.60 -11.61 2.42
CA LEU A 82 5.53 -10.69 1.77
C LEU A 82 5.73 -9.39 2.57
N ARG A 83 4.68 -8.83 3.17
CA ARG A 83 4.71 -7.45 3.71
C ARG A 83 4.68 -7.36 5.22
N PHE A 84 4.07 -8.32 5.91
CA PHE A 84 3.71 -8.21 7.33
C PHE A 84 4.14 -9.40 8.20
N SER A 85 4.88 -10.36 7.66
CA SER A 85 5.38 -11.52 8.43
C SER A 85 6.14 -11.12 9.70
N HIS A 86 6.91 -10.03 9.64
CA HIS A 86 7.59 -9.45 10.80
C HIS A 86 6.65 -8.98 11.93
N VAL A 87 5.42 -8.56 11.61
CA VAL A 87 4.44 -8.10 12.62
C VAL A 87 4.00 -9.27 13.49
N LEU A 88 3.75 -10.45 12.91
CA LEU A 88 3.39 -11.65 13.66
C LEU A 88 4.54 -12.11 14.55
N GLN A 89 5.77 -12.10 14.05
CA GLN A 89 6.94 -12.42 14.87
C GLN A 89 7.04 -11.48 16.08
N GLN A 90 6.90 -10.18 15.85
CA GLN A 90 6.94 -9.19 16.95
C GLN A 90 5.78 -9.37 17.93
N LEU A 91 4.58 -9.76 17.49
CA LEU A 91 3.43 -9.99 18.38
C LEU A 91 3.61 -11.25 19.24
N ARG A 92 4.36 -12.25 18.76
CA ARG A 92 4.74 -13.41 19.59
C ARG A 92 5.67 -12.99 20.71
N GLU A 93 6.66 -12.15 20.40
CA GLU A 93 7.69 -11.71 21.36
C GLU A 93 7.26 -10.55 22.27
N ARG A 94 6.31 -9.72 21.83
CA ARG A 94 5.96 -8.44 22.47
C ARG A 94 4.46 -8.29 22.63
N ASN A 95 4.06 -7.53 23.65
CA ASN A 95 2.64 -7.25 23.91
C ASN A 95 2.13 -6.02 23.14
N VAL A 96 3.02 -5.20 22.60
CA VAL A 96 2.67 -4.01 21.82
C VAL A 96 3.56 -3.95 20.59
N VAL A 97 2.93 -3.86 19.41
CA VAL A 97 3.61 -3.74 18.12
C VAL A 97 3.09 -2.52 17.38
N TYR A 98 3.99 -1.80 16.72
CA TYR A 98 3.65 -0.68 15.84
C TYR A 98 3.83 -1.10 14.39
N VAL A 99 2.78 -0.92 13.59
CA VAL A 99 2.79 -1.16 12.14
C VAL A 99 2.92 0.20 11.47
N GLY A 100 4.10 0.44 10.90
CA GLY A 100 4.39 1.64 10.13
C GLY A 100 3.78 1.58 8.73
N MET A 101 3.76 2.73 8.06
CA MET A 101 3.17 2.85 6.72
C MET A 101 4.03 2.24 5.60
N ALA A 102 5.34 2.06 5.84
CA ALA A 102 6.31 1.69 4.80
C ALA A 102 5.90 0.47 3.95
N PRO A 103 5.46 -0.67 4.51
CA PRO A 103 5.09 -1.83 3.70
C PRO A 103 3.94 -1.55 2.71
N VAL A 104 3.01 -0.68 3.10
CA VAL A 104 1.89 -0.26 2.24
C VAL A 104 2.34 0.78 1.22
N MET A 105 3.22 1.70 1.60
CA MET A 105 3.78 2.67 0.65
C MET A 105 4.59 1.98 -0.44
N ASP A 106 5.35 0.92 -0.09
CA ASP A 106 6.09 0.12 -1.07
C ASP A 106 5.16 -0.61 -2.04
N GLU A 107 4.06 -1.19 -1.55
CA GLU A 107 3.02 -1.81 -2.41
C GLU A 107 2.41 -0.79 -3.37
N ILE A 108 2.08 0.41 -2.89
CA ILE A 108 1.58 1.52 -3.71
C ILE A 108 2.61 1.93 -4.77
N ASP A 109 3.87 2.03 -4.36
CA ASP A 109 4.96 2.44 -5.25
C ASP A 109 5.17 1.42 -6.39
N GLU A 110 5.13 0.12 -6.07
CA GLU A 110 5.21 -0.95 -7.06
C GLU A 110 4.06 -0.93 -8.07
N ILE A 111 2.83 -0.68 -7.61
CA ILE A 111 1.67 -0.55 -8.50
C ILE A 111 1.86 0.62 -9.45
N ILE A 112 2.19 1.80 -8.91
CA ILE A 112 2.42 3.01 -9.71
C ILE A 112 3.54 2.76 -10.70
N GLN A 113 4.67 2.23 -10.25
CA GLN A 113 5.82 1.95 -11.11
C GLN A 113 5.49 0.94 -12.20
N GLY A 114 4.68 -0.08 -11.90
CA GLY A 114 4.14 -1.01 -12.89
C GLY A 114 3.32 -0.31 -13.96
N THR A 115 2.43 0.61 -13.58
CA THR A 115 1.65 1.42 -14.54
C THR A 115 2.56 2.33 -15.36
N LEU A 116 3.55 2.96 -14.73
CA LEU A 116 4.51 3.84 -15.37
C LEU A 116 5.42 3.11 -16.36
N SER A 117 5.71 1.82 -16.12
CA SER A 117 6.58 1.01 -16.96
C SER A 117 5.84 0.33 -18.11
N ASN A 118 4.55 -0.03 -17.90
CA ASN A 118 3.70 -0.66 -18.92
C ASN A 118 3.08 0.34 -19.89
N ALA A 119 2.95 1.60 -19.49
CA ALA A 119 2.67 2.66 -20.44
C ALA A 119 3.91 2.84 -21.32
N ASP A 120 3.79 2.57 -22.61
CA ASP A 120 4.75 2.99 -23.63
C ASP A 120 4.89 4.52 -23.60
N PHE A 121 5.73 5.03 -22.69
CA PHE A 121 6.16 6.43 -22.60
C PHE A 121 7.11 6.83 -23.74
N GLY A 122 7.25 5.98 -24.78
CA GLY A 122 8.16 6.16 -25.92
C GLY A 122 7.57 6.84 -27.18
N LYS A 123 6.31 7.28 -27.20
CA LYS A 123 5.71 7.89 -28.42
C LYS A 123 5.02 9.24 -28.24
N TYR A 124 5.17 9.92 -27.11
CA TYR A 124 4.72 11.31 -27.02
C TYR A 124 5.83 12.26 -27.49
N LYS A 125 5.90 12.49 -28.81
CA LYS A 125 6.53 13.72 -29.33
C LYS A 125 5.59 14.87 -28.92
N PRO A 126 6.04 15.86 -28.13
CA PRO A 126 5.24 17.06 -27.95
C PRO A 126 4.99 17.66 -29.33
N ALA A 127 3.73 17.98 -29.63
CA ALA A 127 3.37 18.65 -30.87
C ALA A 127 4.14 19.98 -30.94
N GLY A 128 5.16 20.06 -31.80
CA GLY A 128 5.91 21.30 -32.04
C GLY A 128 7.43 21.22 -32.21
N GLN A 129 8.09 20.06 -32.09
CA GLN A 129 9.53 20.00 -32.43
C GLN A 129 9.74 19.71 -33.93
N PRO A 130 10.37 20.63 -34.70
CA PRO A 130 10.75 20.36 -36.07
C PRO A 130 11.82 19.26 -36.12
N ALA A 131 11.79 18.45 -37.18
CA ALA A 131 12.88 17.54 -37.50
C ALA A 131 14.13 18.38 -37.82
N GLY A 132 15.20 18.17 -37.05
CA GLY A 132 16.55 18.56 -37.43
C GLY A 132 17.18 17.49 -38.31
#